data_AF-A0A8T7BY96-F1
#
_entry.id   AF-A0A8T7BY96-F1
#
_cell.length_a   1.000
_cell.length_b   1.000
_cell.length_c   1.000
_cell.angle_alpha   90.00
_cell.angle_beta   90.00
_cell.angle_gamma   90.00
#
_symmetry.space_group_name_H-M   'P 1'
#
loop_
_entity.id
_entity.type
_entity.pdbx_description
1 polymer ?
#
loop_
_entity_poly.entity_id
_entity_poly.type
_entity_poly.pdbx_seq_one_letter_code
_entity_poly.pdbx_strand_id
1 'polypeptide(L)'
;MEREVEMSSTGELNFKIHQQEWTGNDAIQSSYFAGQEMFIKRSDGQSGEFELHYLGLKVSGFEDIDDAKFNAPEFARSVFQILREFIKDS
;
A
#
# COMPACT_ATOMS: atom_id res chain seq x y z
N MET A 1 -26.18 7.31 -0.34
CA MET A 1 -26.12 5.92 -0.82
C MET A 1 -25.26 5.15 0.15
N GLU A 2 -25.79 4.09 0.75
CA GLU A 2 -25.04 3.20 1.63
C GLU A 2 -24.16 2.30 0.77
N ARG A 3 -22.91 2.08 1.17
CA ARG A 3 -21.94 1.27 0.43
C ARG A 3 -21.61 0.05 1.26
N GLU A 4 -21.90 -1.13 0.73
CA GLU A 4 -21.51 -2.40 1.32
C GLU A 4 -20.21 -2.91 0.67
N VAL A 5 -19.39 -3.58 1.46
CA VAL A 5 -18.18 -4.24 0.95
C VAL A 5 -18.58 -5.61 0.42
N GLU A 6 -18.54 -5.79 -0.89
CA GLU A 6 -18.84 -7.06 -1.55
C GLU A 6 -17.65 -8.03 -1.45
N MET A 7 -17.93 -9.27 -1.02
CA MET A 7 -16.95 -10.33 -0.75
C MET A 7 -17.11 -11.54 -1.69
N SER A 8 -17.53 -11.34 -2.95
CA SER A 8 -17.76 -12.42 -3.93
C SER A 8 -16.89 -12.39 -5.22
N SER A 9 -16.70 -13.56 -5.84
CA SER A 9 -15.49 -14.04 -6.55
C SER A 9 -15.08 -13.43 -7.90
N THR A 10 -15.52 -12.22 -8.25
CA THR A 10 -15.19 -11.56 -9.53
C THR A 10 -14.55 -10.19 -9.40
N GLY A 11 -14.26 -9.74 -8.17
CA GLY A 11 -13.61 -8.45 -7.88
C GLY A 11 -13.37 -8.18 -6.39
N GLU A 12 -13.19 -9.24 -5.58
CA GLU A 12 -13.10 -9.10 -4.11
C GLU A 12 -11.89 -8.29 -3.67
N LEU A 13 -12.12 -7.39 -2.72
CA LEU A 13 -11.06 -6.88 -1.86
C LEU A 13 -10.59 -8.02 -0.95
N ASN A 14 -9.28 -8.24 -0.86
CA ASN A 14 -8.74 -9.35 -0.07
C ASN A 14 -8.74 -9.05 1.44
N PHE A 15 -9.92 -9.08 2.05
CA PHE A 15 -10.12 -8.91 3.50
C PHE A 15 -10.09 -10.21 4.30
N LYS A 16 -9.99 -11.36 3.62
CA LYS A 16 -9.76 -12.67 4.26
C LYS A 16 -8.35 -12.78 4.84
N ILE A 17 -7.45 -11.88 4.46
CA ILE A 17 -6.10 -11.74 4.99
C ILE A 17 -6.05 -10.58 5.99
N HIS A 18 -5.26 -10.74 7.06
CA HIS A 18 -5.01 -9.70 8.04
C HIS A 18 -4.51 -8.42 7.38
N GLN A 19 -5.18 -7.30 7.69
CA GLN A 19 -4.85 -6.00 7.15
C GLN A 19 -3.80 -5.34 8.05
N GLN A 20 -2.84 -4.63 7.45
CA GLN A 20 -1.83 -3.84 8.16
C GLN A 20 -0.92 -4.67 9.10
N GLU A 21 -0.84 -5.98 8.86
CA GLU A 21 0.14 -6.86 9.48
C GLU A 21 1.29 -7.10 8.50
N TRP A 22 2.49 -6.66 8.87
CA TRP A 22 3.67 -6.76 8.03
C TRP A 22 4.34 -8.12 8.15
N THR A 23 4.67 -8.73 7.02
CA THR A 23 5.40 -10.00 6.92
C THR A 23 6.57 -9.87 5.94
N GLY A 24 7.63 -10.66 6.12
CA GLY A 24 8.81 -10.65 5.25
C GLY A 24 10.13 -10.61 6.03
N ASN A 25 11.14 -9.96 5.45
CA ASN A 25 12.49 -9.84 6.03
C ASN A 25 12.95 -8.36 6.04
N ASP A 26 14.19 -8.09 6.45
CA ASP A 26 14.69 -6.71 6.63
C ASP A 26 14.96 -5.96 5.31
N ALA A 27 14.88 -6.64 4.16
CA ALA A 27 15.07 -6.04 2.84
C ALA A 27 13.73 -5.80 2.13
N ILE A 28 12.76 -6.70 2.32
CA ILE A 28 11.45 -6.66 1.67
C ILE A 28 10.38 -7.15 2.65
N GLN A 29 9.34 -6.33 2.87
CA GLN A 29 8.15 -6.70 3.62
C GLN A 29 6.89 -6.36 2.85
N SER A 30 5.83 -7.12 3.06
CA SER A 30 4.52 -6.80 2.51
C SER A 30 3.42 -6.87 3.56
N SER A 31 2.34 -6.17 3.26
CA SER A 31 1.15 -6.03 4.09
C SER A 31 -0.04 -5.70 3.20
N TYR A 32 -1.27 -5.89 3.69
CA TYR A 32 -2.48 -5.58 2.95
C TYR A 32 -3.12 -4.28 3.46
N PHE A 33 -3.39 -3.37 2.53
CA PHE A 33 -4.17 -2.16 2.76
C PHE A 33 -5.40 -2.21 1.86
N ALA A 34 -6.59 -2.06 2.45
CA ALA A 34 -7.87 -2.13 1.72
C ALA A 34 -7.96 -3.36 0.79
N GLY A 35 -7.44 -4.50 1.23
CA GLY A 35 -7.45 -5.74 0.47
C GLY A 35 -6.48 -5.81 -0.72
N GLN A 36 -5.56 -4.85 -0.85
CA GLN A 36 -4.53 -4.81 -1.89
C GLN A 36 -3.14 -4.87 -1.25
N GLU A 37 -2.21 -5.57 -1.90
CA GLU A 37 -0.86 -5.71 -1.37
C GLU A 37 -0.08 -4.39 -1.51
N MET A 38 0.54 -3.98 -0.42
CA MET A 38 1.57 -2.96 -0.34
C MET A 38 2.88 -3.64 0.04
N PHE A 39 4.00 -3.21 -0.56
CA PHE A 39 5.31 -3.70 -0.15
C PHE A 39 6.30 -2.58 0.11
N ILE A 40 7.18 -2.83 1.07
CA ILE A 40 8.37 -2.05 1.37
C ILE A 40 9.56 -2.76 0.72
N LYS A 41 10.45 -2.01 0.08
CA LYS A 41 11.76 -2.52 -0.34
C LYS A 41 12.85 -1.48 -0.13
N ARG A 42 14.12 -1.90 -0.06
CA ARG A 42 15.25 -0.98 -0.13
C ARG A 42 15.31 -0.30 -1.51
N SER A 43 15.70 0.97 -1.52
CA SER A 43 15.96 1.74 -2.73
C SER A 43 17.20 1.18 -3.45
N ASP A 44 17.08 1.00 -4.75
CA ASP A 44 18.17 0.47 -5.59
C ASP A 44 19.25 1.54 -5.89
N GLY A 45 18.97 2.82 -5.65
CA GLY A 45 19.80 3.96 -6.09
C GLY A 45 20.33 4.89 -5.00
N GLN A 46 19.83 4.80 -3.76
CA GLN A 46 20.29 5.59 -2.61
C GLN A 46 20.58 4.64 -1.46
N SER A 47 21.81 4.69 -0.95
CA SER A 47 22.24 3.81 0.14
C SER A 47 21.45 4.13 1.41
N GLY A 48 20.63 3.17 1.84
CA GLY A 48 20.00 3.20 3.16
C GLY A 48 18.53 3.63 3.17
N GLU A 49 17.98 4.09 2.05
CA GLU A 49 16.58 4.52 2.01
C GLU A 49 15.63 3.35 1.66
N PHE A 50 14.45 3.35 2.28
CA PHE A 50 13.36 2.45 1.95
C PHE A 50 12.31 3.14 1.07
N GLU A 51 11.58 2.32 0.31
CA GLU A 51 10.50 2.74 -0.58
C GLU A 51 9.23 1.96 -0.25
N LEU A 52 8.07 2.63 -0.31
CA LEU A 52 6.76 2.01 -0.32
C LEU A 52 6.23 1.94 -1.74
N HIS A 53 5.62 0.81 -2.09
CA HIS A 53 5.00 0.56 -3.38
C HIS A 53 3.56 0.08 -3.18
N TYR A 54 2.61 0.72 -3.85
CA TYR A 54 1.19 0.41 -3.70
C TYR A 54 0.38 0.84 -4.93
N LEU A 55 -0.37 -0.10 -5.52
CA LEU A 55 -1.25 0.14 -6.68
C LEU A 55 -0.59 0.90 -7.84
N GLY A 56 0.70 0.63 -8.11
CA GLY A 56 1.47 1.25 -9.19
C GLY A 56 2.06 2.63 -8.84
N LEU A 57 1.87 3.12 -7.61
CA LEU A 57 2.54 4.31 -7.10
C LEU A 57 3.69 3.94 -6.15
N LYS A 58 4.64 4.87 -6.00
CA LYS A 58 5.82 4.74 -5.15
C LYS A 58 6.09 6.02 -4.38
N VAL A 59 6.50 5.89 -3.13
CA VAL A 59 7.13 6.97 -2.34
C VAL A 59 8.42 6.45 -1.69
N SER A 60 9.42 7.30 -1.59
CA SER A 60 10.77 6.99 -1.08
C SER A 60 11.23 8.04 -0.06
N GLY A 61 12.39 7.83 0.54
CA GLY A 61 13.00 8.76 1.50
C GLY A 61 12.81 8.37 2.97
N PHE A 62 12.44 7.12 3.25
CA PHE A 62 12.34 6.61 4.62
C PHE A 62 13.70 6.12 5.11
N GLU A 63 14.07 6.52 6.32
CA GLU A 63 15.39 6.22 6.90
C GLU A 63 15.54 4.74 7.26
N ASP A 64 14.45 4.10 7.70
CA ASP A 64 14.40 2.69 8.03
C ASP A 64 13.04 2.07 7.72
N ILE A 65 12.90 0.77 8.01
CA ILE A 65 11.67 0.03 7.73
C ILE A 65 10.51 0.42 8.64
N ASP A 66 10.79 0.87 9.87
CA ASP A 66 9.76 1.24 10.83
C ASP A 66 9.20 2.62 10.51
N ASP A 67 10.03 3.55 10.03
CA ASP A 67 9.60 4.82 9.44
C ASP A 67 8.70 4.59 8.21
N ALA A 68 9.08 3.68 7.30
CA ALA A 68 8.24 3.31 6.17
C ALA A 68 6.87 2.72 6.62
N LYS A 69 6.85 1.83 7.62
CA LYS A 69 5.61 1.26 8.18
C LYS A 69 4.72 2.32 8.83
N PHE A 70 5.33 3.26 9.56
CA PHE A 70 4.61 4.35 10.22
C PHE A 70 3.87 5.23 9.20
N ASN A 71 4.50 5.52 8.06
CA ASN A 71 3.94 6.37 7.00
C ASN A 71 3.03 5.63 6.02
N ALA A 72 3.05 4.28 5.98
CA ALA A 72 2.27 3.47 5.05
C ALA A 72 0.75 3.76 5.03
N PRO A 73 0.05 3.98 6.16
CA PRO A 73 -1.37 4.32 6.14
C PRO A 73 -1.67 5.66 5.47
N GLU A 74 -0.81 6.66 5.64
CA GLU A 74 -0.96 7.95 4.97
C GLU A 74 -0.71 7.80 3.46
N PHE A 75 0.34 7.10 3.08
CA PHE A 75 0.63 6.80 1.68
C PHE A 75 -0.54 6.08 0.99
N ALA A 76 -1.16 5.08 1.63
CA ALA A 76 -2.32 4.38 1.09
C ALA A 76 -3.50 5.33 0.80
N ARG A 77 -3.78 6.27 1.73
CA ARG A 77 -4.84 7.28 1.54
C ARG A 77 -4.52 8.22 0.39
N SER A 78 -3.27 8.68 0.29
CA SER A 78 -2.81 9.54 -0.80
C SER A 78 -2.90 8.84 -2.16
N VAL A 79 -2.57 7.54 -2.22
CA VAL A 79 -2.75 6.72 -3.42
C VAL A 79 -4.21 6.72 -3.87
N PHE A 80 -5.18 6.47 -2.97
CA PHE A 80 -6.59 6.50 -3.35
C PHE A 80 -7.07 7.89 -3.80
N GLN A 81 -6.55 8.96 -3.19
CA GLN A 81 -6.83 10.32 -3.65
C GLN A 81 -6.30 10.54 -5.08
N ILE A 82 -5.07 10.11 -5.38
CA ILE A 82 -4.51 10.23 -6.73
C ILE A 82 -5.31 9.38 -7.74
N LEU A 83 -5.64 8.13 -7.39
CA LEU A 83 -6.41 7.25 -8.27
C LEU A 83 -7.80 7.78 -8.55
N ARG A 84 -8.42 8.47 -7.59
CA ARG A 84 -9.70 9.15 -7.78
C ARG A 84 -9.63 10.19 -8.90
N GLU A 85 -8.54 10.95 -9.01
CA GLU A 85 -8.38 11.98 -10.05
C GLU A 85 -8.33 11.39 -11.48
N PHE A 86 -8.03 10.08 -11.63
CA PHE A 86 -8.06 9.40 -12.92
C PHE A 86 -9.46 8.91 -13.32
N ILE A 87 -10.44 8.99 -12.42
CA ILE A 87 -11.83 8.64 -12.70
C ILE A 87 -12.55 9.91 -13.14
N LYS A 88 -12.89 9.99 -14.43
CA LYS A 88 -13.63 11.13 -14.99
C LYS A 88 -15.14 10.92 -14.82
N ASP A 89 -15.84 11.97 -14.43
CA ASP A 89 -17.29 12.03 -14.57
C ASP A 89 -17.59 12.16 -16.08
N SER A 90 -18.26 11.14 -16.63
CA SER A 90 -18.71 11.11 -18.02
C SER A 90 -19.84 12.09 -18.29
#